data_AF-A0A3Q8FYH8-F1
#
_entry.id   AF-A0A3Q8FYH8-F1
#
_cell.length_a   1.000
_cell.length_b   1.000
_cell.length_c   1.000
_cell.angle_alpha   90.00
_cell.angle_beta   90.00
_cell.angle_gamma   90.00
#
_symmetry.space_group_name_H-M   'P 1'
#
loop_
_entity.id
_entity.type
_entity.pdbx_description
1 polymer ?
#
loop_
_entity_poly.entity_id
_entity_poly.type
_entity_poly.pdbx_seq_one_letter_code
_entity_poly.pdbx_strand_id
1 'polypeptide(L)'
;MKPRYLEFTVVDPEKIERSAAQLRALSALGVGKIANGLFLLRDDLSLLKRVSHMDALVQAGVELFQIEVESLVDPDARIARKLHALIAQFLSRYPALIADSFALGVGLPDVNQVGYNLNLMNKIARPYDLSQQHYPLSSAIRIVKGLRAAPVRRA
;
A
#
# COMPACT_ATOMS: atom_id res chain seq x y z
N MET A 1 -20.23 -10.63 -11.13
CA MET A 1 -20.16 -9.46 -10.21
C MET A 1 -19.42 -8.34 -10.92
N LYS A 2 -19.88 -7.08 -10.81
CA LYS A 2 -19.07 -5.93 -11.25
C LYS A 2 -17.93 -5.70 -10.24
N PRO A 3 -16.70 -5.36 -10.69
CA PRO A 3 -15.62 -5.03 -9.77
C PRO A 3 -15.99 -3.81 -8.93
N ARG A 4 -15.68 -3.84 -7.62
CA ARG A 4 -15.91 -2.70 -6.72
C ARG A 4 -14.79 -1.67 -6.78
N TYR A 5 -13.59 -2.11 -7.18
CA TYR A 5 -12.38 -1.29 -7.22
C TYR A 5 -11.62 -1.49 -8.52
N LEU A 6 -10.96 -0.41 -8.97
CA LEU A 6 -9.91 -0.43 -9.98
C LEU A 6 -8.57 -0.14 -9.31
N GLU A 7 -7.61 -1.03 -9.46
CA GLU A 7 -6.22 -0.78 -9.11
C GLU A 7 -5.45 -0.30 -10.35
N PHE A 8 -4.62 0.73 -10.19
CA PHE A 8 -3.87 1.31 -11.30
C PHE A 8 -2.55 1.95 -10.84
N THR A 9 -1.58 2.00 -11.75
CA THR A 9 -0.29 2.67 -11.52
C THR A 9 -0.37 4.15 -11.82
N VAL A 10 0.04 4.96 -10.85
CA VAL A 10 0.06 6.42 -10.98
C VAL A 10 1.06 6.84 -12.04
N VAL A 11 0.63 7.70 -12.96
CA VAL A 11 1.53 8.36 -13.91
C VAL A 11 2.24 9.50 -13.21
N ASP A 12 3.56 9.57 -13.39
CA ASP A 12 4.37 10.67 -12.87
C ASP A 12 3.77 12.04 -13.25
N PRO A 13 3.44 12.93 -12.30
CA PRO A 13 2.90 14.27 -12.56
C PRO A 13 3.76 15.13 -13.49
N GLU A 14 5.07 14.87 -13.58
CA GLU A 14 5.95 15.58 -14.53
C GLU A 14 5.61 15.26 -15.99
N LYS A 15 4.94 14.13 -16.25
CA LYS A 15 4.39 13.78 -17.57
C LYS A 15 3.02 14.41 -17.75
N ILE A 16 2.98 15.74 -17.80
CA ILE A 16 1.77 16.58 -17.72
C ILE A 16 0.60 16.04 -18.54
N GLU A 17 0.80 15.78 -19.84
CA GLU A 17 -0.27 15.31 -20.73
C GLU A 17 -0.82 13.94 -20.33
N ARG A 18 0.07 13.01 -19.96
CA ARG A 18 -0.30 11.65 -19.55
C ARG A 18 -0.97 11.64 -18.19
N SER A 19 -0.48 12.45 -17.25
CA SER A 19 -1.07 12.62 -15.93
C SER A 19 -2.49 13.21 -16.04
N ALA A 20 -2.65 14.27 -16.85
CA ALA A 20 -3.97 14.86 -17.11
C ALA A 20 -4.93 13.90 -17.81
N ALA A 21 -4.44 13.09 -18.76
CA ALA A 21 -5.25 12.07 -19.42
C ALA A 21 -5.69 10.97 -18.45
N GLN A 22 -4.79 10.51 -17.57
CA GLN A 22 -5.10 9.52 -16.55
C GLN A 22 -6.18 10.06 -15.59
N LEU A 23 -6.03 11.28 -15.08
CA LEU A 23 -7.03 11.88 -14.18
C LEU A 23 -8.40 11.98 -14.82
N ARG A 24 -8.48 12.43 -16.08
CA ARG A 24 -9.76 12.46 -16.82
C ARG A 24 -10.39 11.08 -16.98
N ALA A 25 -9.57 10.07 -17.30
CA ALA A 25 -10.04 8.70 -17.44
C ALA A 25 -10.57 8.15 -16.10
N LEU A 26 -9.86 8.38 -15.00
CA LEU A 26 -10.25 7.94 -13.67
C LEU A 26 -11.55 8.60 -13.20
N SER A 27 -11.71 9.91 -13.39
CA SER A 27 -12.92 10.65 -13.00
C SER A 27 -14.17 10.19 -13.74
N ALA A 28 -14.02 9.67 -14.97
CA ALA A 28 -15.15 9.14 -15.74
C ALA A 28 -15.65 7.77 -15.22
N LEU A 29 -14.89 7.10 -14.35
CA LEU A 29 -15.23 5.78 -13.82
C LEU A 29 -16.03 5.89 -12.52
N GLY A 30 -17.21 5.29 -12.47
CA GLY A 30 -18.08 5.22 -11.29
C GLY A 30 -17.73 4.10 -10.29
N VAL A 31 -16.45 3.75 -10.16
CA VAL A 31 -15.94 2.76 -9.19
C VAL A 31 -14.88 3.38 -8.31
N GLY A 32 -14.69 2.85 -7.10
CA GLY A 32 -13.58 3.25 -6.23
C GLY A 32 -12.24 2.89 -6.86
N LYS A 33 -11.17 3.63 -6.53
CA LYS A 33 -9.84 3.35 -7.07
C LYS A 33 -8.77 3.21 -5.99
N ILE A 34 -7.81 2.34 -6.28
CA ILE A 34 -6.59 2.14 -5.50
C ILE A 34 -5.41 2.54 -6.39
N ALA A 35 -4.67 3.55 -5.96
CA ALA A 35 -3.50 4.05 -6.67
C ALA A 35 -2.25 3.30 -6.20
N ASN A 36 -1.44 2.75 -7.12
CA ASN A 36 -0.21 2.02 -6.84
C ASN A 36 1.01 2.61 -7.57
N GLY A 37 2.19 2.04 -7.32
CA GLY A 37 3.46 2.51 -7.90
C GLY A 37 3.96 3.82 -7.29
N LEU A 38 3.60 4.09 -6.03
CA LEU A 38 4.08 5.23 -5.26
C LEU A 38 5.15 4.76 -4.28
N PHE A 39 6.26 5.50 -4.20
CA PHE A 39 7.40 5.11 -3.39
C PHE A 39 7.79 6.21 -2.39
N LEU A 40 8.11 5.80 -1.17
CA LEU A 40 8.90 6.58 -0.24
C LEU A 40 10.26 5.91 -0.12
N LEU A 41 11.26 6.49 -0.78
CA LEU A 41 12.62 5.97 -0.74
C LEU A 41 13.40 6.67 0.37
N ARG A 42 14.38 5.96 0.95
CA ARG A 42 15.29 6.54 1.96
C ARG A 42 15.94 7.85 1.48
N ASP A 43 16.35 7.85 0.22
CA ASP A 43 17.07 8.92 -0.47
C ASP A 43 16.18 9.81 -1.34
N ASP A 44 14.94 9.38 -1.62
CA ASP A 44 13.94 10.18 -2.33
C ASP A 44 12.60 10.23 -1.60
N LEU A 45 12.33 11.40 -1.02
CA LEU A 45 11.08 11.75 -0.33
C LEU A 45 10.23 12.73 -1.14
N SER A 46 10.45 12.81 -2.46
CA SER A 46 9.73 13.71 -3.35
C SER A 46 8.22 13.51 -3.28
N LEU A 47 7.75 12.28 -3.03
CA LEU A 47 6.32 11.98 -2.85
C LEU A 47 5.67 12.83 -1.75
N LEU A 48 6.37 13.08 -0.63
CA LEU A 48 5.86 13.90 0.48
C LEU A 48 5.58 15.35 0.06
N LYS A 49 6.21 15.82 -1.04
CA LYS A 49 6.04 17.16 -1.59
C LYS A 49 4.98 17.22 -2.70
N ARG A 50 4.50 16.08 -3.22
CA ARG A 50 3.56 15.99 -4.35
C ARG A 50 2.08 16.13 -3.93
N VAL A 51 1.80 16.96 -2.92
CA VAL A 51 0.48 17.16 -2.30
C VAL A 51 -0.60 17.50 -3.33
N SER A 52 -0.34 18.42 -4.25
CA SER A 52 -1.32 18.83 -5.28
C SER A 52 -1.71 17.69 -6.22
N HIS A 53 -0.76 16.81 -6.55
CA HIS A 53 -1.04 15.65 -7.39
C HIS A 53 -1.84 14.58 -6.62
N MET A 54 -1.49 14.35 -5.36
CA MET A 54 -2.24 13.44 -4.48
C MET A 54 -3.69 13.92 -4.29
N ASP A 55 -3.90 15.23 -4.10
CA ASP A 55 -5.24 15.81 -4.01
C ASP A 55 -6.04 15.62 -5.31
N ALA A 56 -5.40 15.79 -6.48
CA ALA A 56 -6.04 15.56 -7.76
C ALA A 56 -6.46 14.08 -7.95
N LEU A 57 -5.66 13.13 -7.47
CA LEU A 57 -6.01 11.70 -7.46
C LEU A 57 -7.22 11.42 -6.56
N VAL A 58 -7.28 12.01 -5.36
CA VAL A 58 -8.45 11.91 -4.48
C VAL A 58 -9.69 12.48 -5.16
N GLN A 59 -9.58 13.64 -5.82
CA GLN A 59 -10.67 14.24 -6.58
C GLN A 59 -11.14 13.37 -7.75
N ALA A 60 -10.26 12.53 -8.31
CA ALA A 60 -10.61 11.55 -9.35
C ALA A 60 -11.25 10.25 -8.78
N GLY A 61 -11.45 10.19 -7.46
CA GLY A 61 -12.10 9.07 -6.76
C GLY A 61 -11.14 7.98 -6.28
N VAL A 62 -9.85 8.30 -6.11
CA VAL A 62 -8.93 7.41 -5.39
C VAL A 62 -9.28 7.40 -3.91
N GLU A 63 -9.50 6.20 -3.37
CA GLU A 63 -9.86 5.99 -1.96
C GLU A 63 -8.67 5.49 -1.13
N LEU A 64 -7.73 4.77 -1.76
CA LEU A 64 -6.56 4.20 -1.10
C LEU A 64 -5.31 4.37 -1.96
N PHE A 65 -4.19 4.60 -1.31
CA PHE A 65 -2.86 4.68 -1.93
C PHE A 65 -1.99 3.51 -1.46
N GLN A 66 -1.56 2.64 -2.36
CA GLN A 66 -0.49 1.70 -2.11
C GLN A 66 0.85 2.42 -2.21
N ILE A 67 1.50 2.61 -1.07
CA ILE A 67 2.79 3.27 -0.96
C ILE A 67 3.81 2.24 -0.51
N GLU A 68 4.81 2.02 -1.35
CA GLU A 68 5.94 1.15 -1.07
C GLU A 68 7.03 1.98 -0.39
N VAL A 69 7.50 1.50 0.76
CA VAL A 69 8.54 2.17 1.53
C VAL A 69 9.81 1.33 1.37
N GLU A 70 10.77 1.84 0.59
CA GLU A 70 11.93 1.05 0.13
C GLU A 70 13.27 1.80 0.25
N SER A 71 14.37 1.04 0.18
CA SER A 71 15.71 1.59 -0.07
C SER A 71 16.34 0.80 -1.20
N LEU A 72 16.65 1.50 -2.28
CA LEU A 72 17.29 0.89 -3.46
C LEU A 72 18.76 0.52 -3.24
N VAL A 73 19.37 1.03 -2.16
CA VAL A 73 20.82 0.90 -1.90
C VAL A 73 21.10 -0.01 -0.70
N ASP A 74 20.20 -0.05 0.28
CA ASP A 74 20.44 -0.77 1.54
C ASP A 74 19.11 -1.27 2.15
N PRO A 75 18.79 -2.57 2.01
CA PRO A 75 17.51 -3.12 2.46
C PRO A 75 17.31 -3.06 3.99
N ASP A 76 18.38 -2.89 4.78
CA ASP A 76 18.29 -2.77 6.23
C ASP A 76 18.18 -1.32 6.70
N ALA A 77 18.25 -0.37 5.77
CA ALA A 77 18.23 1.05 6.09
C ALA A 77 16.91 1.45 6.74
N ARG A 78 16.93 2.38 7.69
CA ARG A 78 15.70 2.88 8.32
C ARG A 78 15.45 4.31 7.90
N ILE A 79 14.18 4.68 7.71
CA ILE A 79 13.80 6.09 7.60
C ILE A 79 14.24 6.81 8.88
N ALA A 80 15.00 7.90 8.71
CA ALA A 80 15.50 8.69 9.82
C ALA A 80 14.34 9.19 10.70
N ARG A 81 14.48 9.05 12.02
CA ARG A 81 13.43 9.41 13.02
C ARG A 81 12.89 10.84 12.85
N LYS A 82 13.73 11.78 12.42
CA LYS A 82 13.36 13.18 12.16
C LYS A 82 12.30 13.35 11.05
N LEU A 83 12.12 12.35 10.19
CA LEU A 83 11.15 12.35 9.08
C LEU A 83 9.83 11.68 9.44
N HIS A 84 9.77 10.94 10.55
CA HIS A 84 8.58 10.17 10.94
C HIS A 84 7.36 11.06 11.11
N ALA A 85 7.51 12.24 11.71
CA ALA A 85 6.41 13.18 11.89
C ALA A 85 5.86 13.68 10.54
N LEU A 86 6.74 13.95 9.57
CA LEU A 86 6.35 14.41 8.24
C LEU A 86 5.61 13.30 7.47
N ILE A 87 6.11 12.07 7.53
CA ILE A 87 5.49 10.90 6.91
C ILE A 87 4.13 10.61 7.56
N ALA A 88 4.05 10.63 8.89
CA ALA A 88 2.80 10.45 9.60
C ALA A 88 1.76 11.52 9.22
N GLN A 89 2.19 12.79 9.10
CA GLN A 89 1.31 13.86 8.63
C GLN A 89 0.80 13.59 7.20
N PHE A 90 1.68 13.17 6.29
CA PHE A 90 1.31 12.84 4.92
C PHE A 90 0.29 11.68 4.87
N LEU A 91 0.57 10.58 5.57
CA LEU A 91 -0.29 9.39 5.60
C LEU A 91 -1.62 9.64 6.33
N SER A 92 -1.67 10.59 7.28
CA SER A 92 -2.94 10.99 7.91
C SER A 92 -3.90 11.67 6.92
N ARG A 93 -3.37 12.29 5.86
CA ARG A 93 -4.14 12.99 4.83
C ARG A 93 -4.56 12.06 3.69
N TYR A 94 -3.73 11.07 3.37
CA TYR A 94 -3.94 10.16 2.25
C TYR A 94 -4.01 8.72 2.79
N PRO A 95 -5.22 8.13 2.91
CA PRO A 95 -5.38 6.75 3.37
C PRO A 95 -4.52 5.80 2.55
N ALA A 96 -3.57 5.13 3.21
CA ALA A 96 -2.55 4.34 2.53
C ALA A 96 -2.56 2.88 2.98
N LEU A 97 -2.36 1.98 2.02
CA LEU A 97 -1.91 0.61 2.22
C LEU A 97 -0.39 0.64 2.13
N ILE A 98 0.30 0.34 3.22
CA ILE A 98 1.77 0.40 3.27
C ILE A 98 2.30 -1.03 3.12
N ALA A 99 3.09 -1.26 2.08
CA ALA A 99 3.94 -2.44 1.98
C ALA A 99 5.31 -2.03 2.52
N ASP A 100 5.71 -2.59 3.67
CA ASP A 100 6.96 -2.24 4.33
C ASP A 100 7.97 -3.39 4.22
N SER A 101 9.20 -3.05 3.83
CA SER A 101 10.38 -3.93 3.84
C SER A 101 11.33 -3.62 5.00
N PHE A 102 11.06 -2.57 5.77
CA PHE A 102 11.95 -2.11 6.81
C PHE A 102 11.57 -2.64 8.19
N ALA A 103 12.58 -3.13 8.92
CA ALA A 103 12.47 -3.24 10.36
C ALA A 103 12.44 -1.82 10.94
N LEU A 104 11.26 -1.21 11.10
CA LEU A 104 11.08 0.04 11.83
C LEU A 104 11.71 -0.10 13.23
N GLY A 105 12.60 0.84 13.58
CA GLY A 105 13.27 0.90 14.90
C GLY A 105 12.37 1.33 16.06
N VAL A 106 11.06 1.33 15.84
CA VAL A 106 10.01 1.60 16.80
C VAL A 106 9.01 0.48 16.65
N GLY A 107 8.71 -0.22 17.74
CA GLY A 107 7.61 -1.17 17.81
C GLY A 107 6.30 -0.41 17.62
N LEU A 108 5.95 -0.12 16.38
CA LEU A 108 4.58 0.22 16.01
C LEU A 108 3.81 -1.09 16.07
N PRO A 109 2.63 -1.14 16.73
CA PRO A 109 1.75 -2.29 16.57
C PRO A 109 1.42 -2.42 15.09
N ASP A 110 1.23 -3.64 14.58
CA ASP A 110 0.85 -3.89 13.18
C ASP A 110 -0.39 -3.04 12.81
N VAL A 111 -0.21 -1.85 12.22
CA VAL A 111 -1.30 -0.89 12.05
C VAL A 111 -2.05 -1.21 10.75
N ASN A 112 -3.35 -1.46 10.88
CA ASN A 112 -4.37 -1.49 9.81
C ASN A 112 -4.35 -2.65 8.78
N GLN A 113 -3.83 -3.84 9.10
CA GLN A 113 -4.25 -5.02 8.33
C GLN A 113 -5.73 -5.35 8.61
N VAL A 114 -6.62 -4.98 7.70
CA VAL A 114 -7.96 -5.57 7.61
C VAL A 114 -7.87 -6.79 6.72
N GLY A 115 -7.53 -7.95 7.30
CA GLY A 115 -7.42 -9.21 6.56
C GLY A 115 -6.29 -10.09 7.10
N TYR A 116 -6.17 -11.29 6.54
CA TYR A 116 -5.06 -12.20 6.81
C TYR A 116 -4.25 -12.34 5.54
N ASN A 117 -2.98 -11.95 5.56
CA ASN A 117 -2.06 -12.29 4.47
C ASN A 117 -1.48 -13.70 4.72
N LEU A 118 -1.63 -14.59 3.74
CA LEU A 118 -1.18 -15.98 3.84
C LEU A 118 -0.21 -16.28 2.70
N ASN A 119 1.08 -16.24 2.97
CA ASN A 119 2.09 -16.63 2.00
C ASN A 119 2.19 -18.16 1.92
N LEU A 120 1.71 -18.69 0.80
CA LEU A 120 1.82 -20.11 0.50
C LEU A 120 3.26 -20.45 0.13
N MET A 121 3.77 -21.51 0.76
CA MET A 121 5.16 -21.90 0.62
C MET A 121 5.46 -22.38 -0.81
N ASN A 122 6.14 -21.53 -1.60
CA ASN A 122 6.86 -21.97 -2.79
C ASN A 122 8.31 -21.53 -2.63
N LYS A 123 9.20 -22.50 -2.33
CA LYS A 123 10.58 -22.28 -1.84
C LYS A 123 11.50 -21.46 -2.77
N ILE A 124 10.99 -21.05 -3.93
CA ILE A 124 11.74 -20.43 -5.02
C ILE A 124 11.48 -18.92 -5.08
N ALA A 125 10.36 -18.43 -4.55
CA ALA A 125 9.97 -17.02 -4.64
C ALA A 125 9.99 -16.37 -3.25
N ARG A 126 10.66 -15.21 -3.14
CA ARG A 126 10.47 -14.33 -1.99
C ARG A 126 9.02 -13.84 -1.99
N PRO A 127 8.32 -13.88 -0.85
CA PRO A 127 7.02 -13.25 -0.71
C PRO A 127 7.07 -11.80 -1.15
N TYR A 128 6.04 -11.36 -1.88
CA TYR A 128 5.92 -9.97 -2.30
C TYR A 128 5.84 -9.00 -1.10
N ASP A 129 5.41 -9.50 0.07
CA ASP A 129 5.36 -8.75 1.33
C ASP A 129 6.62 -8.90 2.20
N LEU A 130 7.66 -9.59 1.72
CA LEU A 130 8.92 -9.90 2.42
C LEU A 130 8.76 -10.56 3.80
N SER A 131 7.55 -10.99 4.15
CA SER A 131 7.29 -11.61 5.44
C SER A 131 8.03 -12.94 5.51
N GLN A 132 8.56 -13.24 6.70
CA GLN A 132 9.17 -14.56 6.97
C GLN A 132 8.10 -15.62 7.27
N GLN A 133 6.82 -15.23 7.31
CA GLN A 133 5.71 -16.12 7.63
C GLN A 133 5.34 -16.93 6.39
N HIS A 134 5.55 -18.24 6.46
CA HIS A 134 5.16 -19.17 5.41
C HIS A 134 4.23 -20.23 5.95
N TYR A 135 3.17 -20.53 5.20
CA TYR A 135 2.20 -21.54 5.57
C TYR A 135 2.18 -22.67 4.53
N PRO A 136 2.26 -23.95 4.95
CA PRO A 136 1.84 -25.05 4.11
C PRO A 136 0.39 -24.84 3.66
N LEU A 137 0.06 -25.24 2.42
CA LEU A 137 -1.29 -25.09 1.87
C LEU A 137 -2.38 -25.70 2.77
N SER A 138 -2.10 -26.84 3.40
CA SER A 138 -3.00 -27.49 4.36
C SER A 138 -3.30 -26.62 5.59
N SER A 139 -2.29 -25.90 6.10
CA SER A 139 -2.43 -24.94 7.21
C SER A 139 -3.22 -23.71 6.80
N ALA A 140 -2.93 -23.16 5.61
CA ALA A 140 -3.69 -22.02 5.06
C ALA A 140 -5.17 -22.36 4.88
N ILE A 141 -5.48 -23.55 4.33
CA ILE A 141 -6.87 -24.03 4.18
C ILE A 141 -7.56 -24.16 5.54
N ARG A 142 -6.85 -24.66 6.57
CA ARG A 142 -7.41 -24.79 7.92
C ARG A 142 -7.74 -23.43 8.53
N ILE A 143 -6.85 -22.45 8.37
CA ILE A 143 -7.06 -21.07 8.83
C ILE A 143 -8.29 -20.48 8.12
N VAL A 144 -8.38 -20.58 6.79
CA VAL A 144 -9.54 -20.08 6.01
C VAL A 144 -10.85 -20.75 6.45
N LYS A 145 -10.85 -22.07 6.70
CA LYS A 145 -12.03 -22.78 7.21
C LYS A 145 -12.40 -22.34 8.63
N GLY A 146 -11.43 -22.13 9.50
CA GLY A 146 -11.64 -21.64 10.86
C GLY A 146 -12.23 -20.23 10.89
N LEU A 147 -11.74 -19.34 10.02
CA LEU A 147 -12.25 -17.97 9.88
C LEU A 147 -13.69 -17.93 9.37
N ARG A 148 -14.09 -18.87 8.50
CA ARG A 148 -15.48 -19.02 8.05
C ARG A 148 -16.42 -19.51 9.16
N ALA A 149 -15.90 -20.20 10.16
CA ALA A 149 -16.66 -20.73 11.29
C ALA A 149 -16.72 -19.76 12.49
N ALA A 150 -15.89 -18.72 12.51
CA ALA A 150 -15.88 -17.73 13.58
C ALA A 150 -17.08 -16.76 13.44
N PRO A 151 -17.89 -16.54 14.49
CA PRO A 151 -18.95 -15.55 14.44
C PRO A 151 -18.33 -14.16 14.27
N VAL A 152 -18.83 -13.40 13.30
CA VAL A 152 -18.44 -12.01 13.09
C VAL A 152 -18.89 -11.21 14.33
N ARG A 153 -17.97 -10.93 15.25
CA ARG A 153 -18.20 -9.94 16.30
C ARG A 153 -18.28 -8.57 15.61
N ARG A 154 -19.50 -8.07 15.44
CA ARG A 154 -19.74 -6.67 15.12
C ARG A 154 -19.35 -5.87 16.36
N ALA A 155 -18.32 -5.02 16.22
CA ALA A 155 -18.10 -3.90 17.13
C ALA A 155 -19.14 -2.81 16.85
#